data_AF-A0A4V2S0C9-F1
#
_entry.id   AF-A0A4V2S0C9-F1
#
_cell.length_a   1.000
_cell.length_b   1.000
_cell.length_c   1.000
_cell.angle_alpha   90.00
_cell.angle_beta   90.00
_cell.angle_gamma   90.00
#
_symmetry.space_group_name_H-M   'P 1'
#
loop_
_entity.id
_entity.type
_entity.pdbx_description
1 polymer ?
#
loop_
_entity_poly.entity_id
_entity_poly.type
_entity_poly.pdbx_seq_one_letter_code
_entity_poly.pdbx_strand_id
1 'polypeptide(L)'
;MEELSAFKKTIRNLLVEKIGILTDSDQTHLKKQAQTLGLDNRQFSALLQEIHLSVNWDALRDERQGRDRVVRPIHIFGIEVRSLEKLGEVLYKNQVKALKYLEDVVFLKENVTYLSHQNVDLAMEMMELHSSERNSEKRFLKICYQLNAELPFKVGEETFSNVKELLDHGWMGHDFFSEIYNKFAAGHLQIWIHRRFNDLITLLPAGESFQDFLYFVYTIEPDYPFYVENELFLQPGDLVTKARKDASFWLPLLATFDHGFLSIWLERRGMGEIISKFQKYAAELRAVEKKSEDLSRNLVQKLLEVFAPEMEVPDLSAAVEELSFLNIQNKPLFHPIVVRLNNKGFVRATVSFDRDVPGVWISPKNLTLSDLEGKESVTFHLNVDPSKLIKDHLYMLSLKIQTDYQSIHIPIALKTVFPMRAFMLCLLRYGGLGAAFFCIIRLLIAGAYSGNGWLKPQLVWDNISAQVPSNHLVYILIFIIAILVPLLAWPRIKKIEQI
;
A
#
# COMPACT_ATOMS: atom_id res chain seq x y z
N MET A 1 -50.43 70.81 -29.97
CA MET A 1 -49.55 69.67 -30.35
C MET A 1 -48.22 69.70 -29.61
N GLU A 2 -47.59 70.86 -29.39
CA GLU A 2 -46.32 70.96 -28.64
C GLU A 2 -46.41 70.51 -27.18
N GLU A 3 -47.49 70.86 -26.47
CA GLU A 3 -47.66 70.51 -25.05
C GLU A 3 -47.81 68.99 -24.81
N LEU A 4 -48.49 68.28 -25.71
CA LEU A 4 -48.60 66.82 -25.64
C LEU A 4 -47.25 66.14 -25.90
N SER A 5 -46.46 66.66 -26.84
CA SER A 5 -45.10 66.16 -27.13
C SER A 5 -44.17 66.36 -25.92
N ALA A 6 -44.23 67.54 -25.29
CA ALA A 6 -43.50 67.82 -24.06
C ALA A 6 -43.93 66.88 -22.92
N PHE A 7 -45.23 66.60 -22.78
CA PHE A 7 -45.74 65.66 -21.78
C PHE A 7 -45.29 64.21 -22.04
N LYS A 8 -45.31 63.74 -23.30
CA LYS A 8 -44.75 62.42 -23.67
C LYS A 8 -43.27 62.32 -23.28
N LYS A 9 -42.50 63.40 -23.53
CA LYS A 9 -41.08 63.47 -23.15
C LYS A 9 -40.89 63.43 -21.64
N THR A 10 -41.73 64.12 -20.86
CA THR A 10 -41.71 64.08 -19.39
C THR A 10 -42.02 62.68 -18.86
N ILE A 11 -43.06 62.03 -19.37
CA ILE A 11 -43.37 60.63 -19.01
C ILE A 11 -42.19 59.72 -19.36
N ARG A 12 -41.63 59.84 -20.57
CA ARG A 12 -40.48 59.03 -21.01
C ARG A 12 -39.25 59.25 -20.12
N ASN A 13 -38.92 60.50 -19.80
CA ASN A 13 -37.79 60.82 -18.94
C ASN A 13 -38.00 60.27 -17.53
N LEU A 14 -39.19 60.43 -16.95
CA LEU A 14 -39.53 59.85 -15.65
C LEU A 14 -39.48 58.32 -15.68
N LEU A 15 -39.99 57.68 -16.74
CA LEU A 15 -39.92 56.24 -16.93
C LEU A 15 -38.48 55.76 -17.11
N VAL A 16 -37.62 56.49 -17.81
CA VAL A 16 -36.20 56.14 -17.98
C VAL A 16 -35.42 56.36 -16.69
N GLU A 17 -35.61 57.50 -16.03
CA GLU A 17 -35.00 57.85 -14.73
C GLU A 17 -35.40 56.85 -13.63
N LYS A 18 -36.64 56.35 -13.68
CA LYS A 18 -37.20 55.42 -12.69
C LYS A 18 -37.39 53.99 -13.20
N ILE A 19 -36.79 53.66 -14.35
CA ILE A 19 -36.77 52.34 -15.01
C ILE A 19 -38.14 51.65 -15.00
N GLY A 20 -39.17 52.34 -15.51
CA GLY A 20 -40.52 51.80 -15.70
C GLY A 20 -41.45 51.91 -14.49
N ILE A 21 -40.96 52.26 -13.29
CA ILE A 21 -41.78 52.30 -12.05
C ILE A 21 -42.10 53.74 -11.64
N LEU A 22 -43.37 54.10 -11.69
CA LEU A 22 -43.88 55.40 -11.24
C LEU A 22 -44.46 55.29 -9.84
N THR A 23 -44.01 56.12 -8.91
CA THR A 23 -44.59 56.18 -7.55
C THR A 23 -46.02 56.72 -7.58
N ASP A 24 -46.80 56.49 -6.52
CA ASP A 24 -48.15 57.06 -6.41
C ASP A 24 -48.16 58.59 -6.55
N SER A 25 -47.10 59.26 -6.07
CA SER A 25 -46.92 60.70 -6.24
C SER A 25 -46.67 61.08 -7.71
N ASP A 26 -45.86 60.31 -8.44
CA ASP A 26 -45.60 60.52 -9.87
C ASP A 26 -46.86 60.29 -10.69
N GLN A 27 -47.58 59.20 -10.41
CA GLN A 27 -48.84 58.89 -11.08
C GLN A 27 -49.89 59.97 -10.82
N THR A 28 -49.97 60.49 -9.59
CA THR A 28 -50.91 61.55 -9.24
C THR A 28 -50.54 62.86 -9.95
N HIS A 29 -49.25 63.20 -10.01
CA HIS A 29 -48.75 64.39 -10.72
C HIS A 29 -48.99 64.28 -12.23
N LEU A 30 -48.63 63.15 -12.84
CA LEU A 30 -48.84 62.89 -14.26
C LEU A 30 -50.32 62.84 -14.63
N LYS A 31 -51.18 62.28 -13.78
CA LYS A 31 -52.65 62.29 -14.00
C LYS A 31 -53.22 63.71 -13.96
N LYS A 32 -52.79 64.55 -13.01
CA LYS A 32 -53.21 65.97 -12.97
C LYS A 32 -52.78 66.71 -14.23
N GLN A 33 -51.55 66.50 -14.68
CA GLN A 33 -51.04 67.12 -15.90
C GLN A 33 -51.74 66.59 -17.17
N ALA A 34 -52.07 65.29 -17.22
CA ALA A 34 -52.85 64.70 -18.30
C ALA A 34 -54.27 65.30 -18.39
N GLN A 35 -54.92 65.52 -17.24
CA GLN A 35 -56.24 66.17 -17.16
C GLN A 35 -56.20 67.61 -17.70
N THR A 36 -55.15 68.38 -17.41
CA THR A 36 -54.98 69.74 -17.98
C THR A 36 -54.82 69.75 -19.49
N LEU A 37 -54.40 68.63 -20.08
CA LEU A 37 -54.25 68.44 -21.53
C LEU A 37 -55.50 67.79 -22.17
N GLY A 38 -56.59 67.63 -21.41
CA GLY A 38 -57.85 67.06 -21.89
C GLY A 38 -57.84 65.53 -22.05
N LEU A 39 -56.85 64.83 -21.49
CA LEU A 39 -56.79 63.36 -21.52
C LEU A 39 -57.62 62.76 -20.37
N ASP A 40 -58.51 61.83 -20.69
CA ASP A 40 -59.17 61.02 -19.68
C ASP A 40 -58.23 59.94 -19.11
N ASN A 41 -58.65 59.26 -18.04
CA ASN A 41 -57.83 58.23 -17.38
C ASN A 41 -57.48 57.06 -18.32
N ARG A 42 -58.33 56.74 -19.30
CA ARG A 42 -58.12 55.63 -20.23
C ARG A 42 -57.09 56.01 -21.30
N GLN A 43 -57.20 57.21 -21.85
CA GLN A 43 -56.25 57.80 -22.79
C GLN A 43 -54.87 58.00 -22.13
N PHE A 44 -54.83 58.46 -20.87
CA PHE A 44 -53.59 58.55 -20.11
C PHE A 44 -52.93 57.18 -19.90
N SER A 45 -53.72 56.16 -19.52
CA SER A 45 -53.20 54.80 -19.33
C SER A 45 -52.65 54.20 -20.62
N ALA A 46 -53.36 54.39 -21.75
CA ALA A 46 -52.90 53.96 -23.07
C ALA A 46 -51.62 54.68 -23.49
N LEU A 47 -51.52 55.99 -23.23
CA LEU A 47 -50.34 56.79 -23.52
C LEU A 47 -49.12 56.33 -22.69
N LEU A 48 -49.34 56.01 -21.41
CA LEU A 48 -48.30 55.53 -20.52
C LEU A 48 -47.75 54.18 -20.98
N GLN A 49 -48.63 53.28 -21.42
CA GLN A 49 -48.26 51.98 -21.98
C GLN A 49 -47.53 52.13 -23.32
N GLU A 50 -47.99 53.02 -24.22
CA GLU A 50 -47.33 53.34 -25.48
C GLU A 50 -45.88 53.80 -25.25
N ILE A 51 -45.69 54.74 -24.31
CA ILE A 51 -44.36 55.27 -24.00
C ILE A 51 -43.48 54.20 -23.34
N HIS A 52 -44.04 53.41 -22.42
CA HIS A 52 -43.31 52.31 -21.78
C HIS A 52 -42.79 51.27 -22.80
N LEU A 53 -43.60 50.92 -23.80
CA LEU A 53 -43.21 50.00 -24.87
C LEU A 53 -42.19 50.63 -25.85
N SER A 54 -42.12 51.96 -25.93
CA SER A 54 -41.18 52.68 -26.80
C SER A 54 -39.75 52.80 -26.25
N VAL A 55 -39.53 52.44 -24.98
CA VAL A 55 -38.21 52.50 -24.34
C VAL A 55 -37.46 51.19 -24.61
N ASN A 56 -36.23 51.31 -25.12
CA ASN A 56 -35.31 50.18 -25.25
C ASN A 56 -34.71 49.87 -23.86
N TRP A 57 -35.45 49.08 -23.08
CA TRP A 57 -35.05 48.69 -21.72
C TRP A 57 -33.77 47.86 -21.71
N ASP A 58 -33.48 47.11 -22.77
CA ASP A 58 -32.28 46.29 -22.89
C ASP A 58 -31.01 47.13 -22.99
N ALA A 59 -31.06 48.29 -23.66
CA ALA A 59 -29.91 49.21 -23.79
C ALA A 59 -29.57 49.98 -22.49
N LEU A 60 -30.48 49.99 -21.51
CA LEU A 60 -30.25 50.57 -20.18
C LEU A 60 -29.68 49.54 -19.19
N ARG A 61 -29.48 48.28 -19.62
CA ARG A 61 -28.85 47.21 -18.83
C ARG A 61 -27.34 47.20 -19.08
N ASP A 62 -26.57 47.38 -18.01
CA ASP A 62 -25.12 47.24 -18.04
C ASP A 62 -24.75 45.76 -17.79
N GLU A 63 -24.29 45.09 -18.85
CA GLU A 63 -23.97 43.66 -18.92
C GLU A 63 -23.00 43.18 -17.83
N ARG A 64 -22.26 44.08 -17.19
CA ARG A 64 -21.24 43.75 -16.18
C ARG A 64 -21.78 43.48 -14.77
N GLN A 65 -23.07 43.69 -14.47
CA GLN A 65 -23.59 43.46 -13.10
C GLN A 65 -24.92 42.66 -13.02
N GLY A 66 -25.15 41.69 -13.91
CA GLY A 66 -26.24 40.71 -13.78
C GLY A 66 -27.56 41.07 -14.50
N ARG A 67 -28.40 40.05 -14.73
CA ARG A 67 -29.61 40.13 -15.58
C ARG A 67 -30.82 40.81 -14.91
N ASP A 68 -30.88 40.76 -13.58
CA ASP A 68 -32.02 41.25 -12.78
C ASP A 68 -31.53 42.29 -11.74
N ARG A 69 -31.53 43.58 -12.11
CA ARG A 69 -31.21 44.68 -11.17
C ARG A 69 -32.46 45.27 -10.54
N VAL A 70 -32.48 45.38 -9.22
CA VAL A 70 -33.48 46.17 -8.49
C VAL A 70 -33.09 47.65 -8.36
N VAL A 71 -34.10 48.52 -8.31
CA VAL A 71 -33.96 49.99 -8.32
C VAL A 71 -33.35 50.53 -7.02
N ARG A 72 -33.74 50.00 -5.85
CA ARG A 72 -33.12 50.39 -4.57
C ARG A 72 -32.12 49.32 -4.14
N PRO A 73 -30.85 49.67 -3.89
CA PRO A 73 -29.89 48.71 -3.36
C PRO A 73 -30.27 48.30 -1.95
N ILE A 74 -30.10 47.03 -1.62
CA ILE A 74 -29.98 46.60 -0.23
C ILE A 74 -28.51 46.72 0.19
N HIS A 75 -28.26 46.92 1.48
CA HIS A 75 -26.90 47.03 2.00
C HIS A 75 -26.58 45.79 2.83
N ILE A 76 -25.69 44.94 2.33
CA ILE A 76 -25.22 43.74 3.03
C ILE A 76 -23.76 43.96 3.39
N PHE A 77 -23.44 43.89 4.70
CA PHE A 77 -22.10 44.16 5.23
C PHE A 77 -21.51 45.52 4.82
N GLY A 78 -22.36 46.52 4.57
CA GLY A 78 -21.96 47.85 4.10
C GLY A 78 -21.68 47.94 2.60
N ILE A 79 -21.99 46.90 1.82
CA ILE A 79 -21.83 46.86 0.36
C ILE A 79 -23.22 46.96 -0.29
N GLU A 80 -23.34 47.81 -1.31
CA GLU A 80 -24.55 47.89 -2.14
C GLU A 80 -24.73 46.62 -2.97
N VAL A 81 -25.89 45.99 -2.83
CA VAL A 81 -26.31 44.80 -3.57
C VAL A 81 -27.57 45.13 -4.35
N ARG A 82 -27.52 44.89 -5.67
CA ARG A 82 -28.62 45.18 -6.60
C ARG A 82 -29.07 43.99 -7.44
N SER A 83 -28.39 42.85 -7.34
CA SER A 83 -28.76 41.62 -8.04
C SER A 83 -28.50 40.40 -7.14
N LEU A 84 -29.07 39.25 -7.50
CA LEU A 84 -28.82 37.98 -6.82
C LEU A 84 -27.35 37.57 -6.95
N GLU A 85 -26.75 37.78 -8.12
CA GLU A 85 -25.35 37.43 -8.36
C GLU A 85 -24.41 38.25 -7.46
N LYS A 86 -24.74 39.54 -7.28
CA LYS A 86 -23.99 40.42 -6.37
C LYS A 86 -24.20 40.04 -4.91
N LEU A 87 -25.40 39.59 -4.53
CA LEU A 87 -25.66 39.06 -3.19
C LEU A 87 -24.78 37.84 -2.93
N GLY A 88 -24.74 36.89 -3.87
CA GLY A 88 -23.88 35.71 -3.82
C GLY A 88 -22.41 36.09 -3.65
N GLU A 89 -21.90 37.04 -4.44
CA GLU A 89 -20.51 37.53 -4.33
C GLU A 89 -20.20 38.15 -2.96
N VAL A 90 -21.09 38.99 -2.43
CA VAL A 90 -20.90 39.66 -1.14
C VAL A 90 -20.91 38.67 0.02
N LEU A 91 -21.82 37.68 -0.01
CA LEU A 91 -21.86 36.60 0.97
C LEU A 91 -20.60 35.74 0.88
N TYR A 92 -20.20 35.36 -0.34
CA TYR A 92 -19.02 34.52 -0.58
C TYR A 92 -17.73 35.16 -0.03
N LYS A 93 -17.51 36.45 -0.30
CA LYS A 93 -16.33 37.20 0.18
C LYS A 93 -16.30 37.40 1.70
N ASN A 94 -17.44 37.32 2.39
CA ASN A 94 -17.57 37.58 3.82
C ASN A 94 -18.07 36.35 4.60
N GLN A 95 -17.48 35.18 4.35
CA GLN A 95 -17.94 33.88 4.87
C GLN A 95 -18.33 33.88 6.36
N VAL A 96 -17.48 34.40 7.26
CA VAL A 96 -17.75 34.39 8.72
C VAL A 96 -19.02 35.15 9.09
N LYS A 97 -19.27 36.30 8.44
CA LYS A 97 -20.50 37.08 8.67
C LYS A 97 -21.69 36.44 7.95
N ALA A 98 -21.48 35.96 6.72
CA ALA A 98 -22.50 35.30 5.94
C ALA A 98 -23.07 34.07 6.65
N LEU A 99 -22.21 33.22 7.23
CA LEU A 99 -22.65 32.05 8.00
C LEU A 99 -23.63 32.41 9.12
N LYS A 100 -23.39 33.49 9.86
CA LYS A 100 -24.30 33.97 10.92
C LYS A 100 -25.63 34.49 10.36
N TYR A 101 -25.59 35.25 9.27
CA TYR A 101 -26.80 35.77 8.64
C TYR A 101 -27.66 34.65 8.04
N LEU A 102 -27.02 33.61 7.53
CA LEU A 102 -27.68 32.42 7.01
C LEU A 102 -28.15 31.46 8.11
N GLU A 103 -28.05 31.79 9.39
CA GLU A 103 -28.80 31.07 10.44
C GLU A 103 -30.28 31.44 10.40
N ASP A 104 -30.60 32.66 9.98
CA ASP A 104 -31.97 33.16 9.84
C ASP A 104 -32.49 32.92 8.42
N VAL A 105 -33.45 32.01 8.26
CA VAL A 105 -34.06 31.71 6.96
C VAL A 105 -34.84 32.89 6.37
N VAL A 106 -35.31 33.82 7.23
CA VAL A 106 -36.07 35.00 6.80
C VAL A 106 -35.17 35.93 5.99
N PHE A 107 -33.88 36.01 6.33
CA PHE A 107 -32.90 36.80 5.59
C PHE A 107 -32.87 36.42 4.10
N LEU A 108 -32.82 35.12 3.78
CA LEU A 108 -32.82 34.68 2.38
C LEU A 108 -34.15 35.01 1.71
N LYS A 109 -35.26 34.70 2.37
CA LYS A 109 -36.60 34.92 1.81
C LYS A 109 -36.80 36.37 1.39
N GLU A 110 -36.54 37.32 2.29
CA GLU A 110 -36.79 38.73 2.04
C GLU A 110 -35.88 39.29 0.94
N ASN A 111 -34.57 39.00 1.03
CA ASN A 111 -33.61 39.57 0.10
C ASN A 111 -33.70 38.92 -1.28
N VAL A 112 -33.93 37.60 -1.38
CA VAL A 112 -34.12 36.92 -2.68
C VAL A 112 -35.41 37.39 -3.33
N THR A 113 -36.54 37.41 -2.62
CA THR A 113 -37.83 37.88 -3.18
C THR A 113 -37.72 39.31 -3.70
N TYR A 114 -37.02 40.18 -2.96
CA TYR A 114 -36.82 41.56 -3.40
C TYR A 114 -35.96 41.62 -4.65
N LEU A 115 -34.77 41.00 -4.63
CA LEU A 115 -33.78 41.04 -5.70
C LEU A 115 -34.23 40.32 -6.98
N SER A 116 -35.16 39.37 -6.88
CA SER A 116 -35.73 38.60 -7.99
C SER A 116 -37.02 39.22 -8.56
N HIS A 117 -37.29 40.50 -8.28
CA HIS A 117 -38.51 41.20 -8.71
C HIS A 117 -39.82 40.52 -8.25
N GLN A 118 -39.87 40.10 -6.99
CA GLN A 118 -41.01 39.41 -6.36
C GLN A 118 -41.24 37.98 -6.86
N ASN A 119 -40.21 37.29 -7.37
CA ASN A 119 -40.28 35.87 -7.68
C ASN A 119 -40.22 35.05 -6.37
N VAL A 120 -41.41 34.70 -5.87
CA VAL A 120 -41.60 33.94 -4.63
C VAL A 120 -41.17 32.48 -4.79
N ASP A 121 -41.33 31.89 -5.97
CA ASP A 121 -40.97 30.48 -6.21
C ASP A 121 -39.46 30.28 -6.06
N LEU A 122 -38.66 31.19 -6.61
CA LEU A 122 -37.19 31.17 -6.44
C LEU A 122 -36.78 31.37 -4.97
N ALA A 123 -37.49 32.23 -4.24
CA ALA A 123 -37.23 32.43 -2.81
C ALA A 123 -37.58 31.17 -2.00
N MET A 124 -38.66 30.47 -2.36
CA MET A 124 -39.04 29.19 -1.75
C MET A 124 -38.01 28.11 -2.04
N GLU A 125 -37.52 28.00 -3.28
CA GLU A 125 -36.44 27.06 -3.64
C GLU A 125 -35.18 27.30 -2.78
N MET A 126 -34.80 28.56 -2.58
CA MET A 126 -33.67 28.92 -1.72
C MET A 126 -33.90 28.56 -0.25
N MET A 127 -35.13 28.71 0.26
CA MET A 127 -35.49 28.32 1.62
C MET A 127 -35.47 26.79 1.81
N GLU A 128 -35.95 26.05 0.82
CA GLU A 128 -35.89 24.59 0.81
C GLU A 128 -34.44 24.10 0.80
N LEU A 129 -33.60 24.73 -0.03
CA LEU A 129 -32.16 24.45 -0.07
C LEU A 129 -31.50 24.73 1.29
N HIS A 130 -31.85 25.84 1.94
CA HIS A 130 -31.38 26.17 3.29
C HIS A 130 -31.83 25.14 4.35
N SER A 131 -33.05 24.64 4.24
CA SER A 131 -33.62 23.70 5.21
C SER A 131 -33.12 22.26 5.01
N SER A 132 -32.79 21.89 3.77
CA SER A 132 -32.38 20.52 3.41
C SER A 132 -30.96 20.15 3.86
N GLU A 133 -30.06 21.14 3.99
CA GLU A 133 -28.65 20.90 4.33
C GLU A 133 -28.35 21.25 5.78
N ARG A 134 -27.96 20.25 6.57
CA ARG A 134 -27.65 20.43 8.00
C ARG A 134 -26.27 21.04 8.22
N ASN A 135 -25.31 20.73 7.37
CA ASN A 135 -23.96 21.26 7.50
C ASN A 135 -23.95 22.74 7.07
N SER A 136 -23.57 23.63 7.99
CA SER A 136 -23.59 25.08 7.77
C SER A 136 -22.70 25.53 6.61
N GLU A 137 -21.53 24.92 6.43
CA GLU A 137 -20.60 25.24 5.34
C GLU A 137 -21.12 24.75 3.99
N LYS A 138 -21.57 23.48 3.90
CA LYS A 138 -22.20 22.93 2.68
C LYS A 138 -23.40 23.79 2.27
N ARG A 139 -24.24 24.18 3.24
CA ARG A 139 -25.40 25.04 3.01
C ARG A 139 -24.99 26.42 2.50
N PHE A 140 -24.01 27.05 3.13
CA PHE A 140 -23.47 28.34 2.67
C PHE A 140 -22.99 28.27 1.23
N LEU A 141 -22.21 27.24 0.87
CA LEU A 141 -21.71 27.08 -0.50
C LEU A 141 -22.86 26.84 -1.50
N LYS A 142 -23.81 25.96 -1.18
CA LYS A 142 -24.98 25.70 -2.03
C LYS A 142 -25.76 26.97 -2.31
N ILE A 143 -25.98 27.82 -1.30
CA ILE A 143 -26.67 29.11 -1.43
C ILE A 143 -25.85 30.06 -2.28
N CYS A 144 -24.56 30.23 -2.01
CA CYS A 144 -23.70 31.15 -2.76
C CYS A 144 -23.63 30.78 -4.24
N TYR A 145 -23.43 29.50 -4.57
CA TYR A 145 -23.37 29.05 -5.96
C TYR A 145 -24.73 29.02 -6.65
N GLN A 146 -25.84 28.88 -5.91
CA GLN A 146 -27.18 29.05 -6.47
C GLN A 146 -27.46 30.52 -6.82
N LEU A 147 -27.00 31.45 -5.98
CA LEU A 147 -27.12 32.89 -6.22
C LEU A 147 -26.20 33.36 -7.36
N ASN A 148 -25.01 32.77 -7.45
CA ASN A 148 -24.02 33.11 -8.46
C ASN A 148 -23.17 31.87 -8.82
N ALA A 149 -23.52 31.22 -9.93
CA ALA A 149 -22.80 30.04 -10.40
C ALA A 149 -21.36 30.34 -10.86
N GLU A 150 -21.04 31.60 -11.19
CA GLU A 150 -19.72 32.02 -11.70
C GLU A 150 -18.70 32.29 -10.58
N LEU A 151 -19.05 32.07 -9.31
CA LEU A 151 -18.11 32.21 -8.21
C LEU A 151 -16.95 31.20 -8.34
N PRO A 152 -15.70 31.62 -8.04
CA PRO A 152 -14.54 30.75 -8.09
C PRO A 152 -14.52 29.80 -6.88
N PHE A 153 -13.89 28.64 -7.02
CA PHE A 153 -13.63 27.75 -5.88
C PHE A 153 -12.45 28.25 -5.07
N LYS A 154 -12.54 28.22 -3.74
CA LYS A 154 -11.46 28.70 -2.84
C LYS A 154 -10.82 27.54 -2.07
N VAL A 155 -9.49 27.48 -2.13
CA VAL A 155 -8.63 26.59 -1.31
C VAL A 155 -7.53 27.44 -0.70
N GLY A 156 -7.39 27.42 0.62
CA GLY A 156 -6.53 28.39 1.32
C GLY A 156 -6.94 29.83 0.99
N GLU A 157 -6.00 30.65 0.53
CA GLU A 157 -6.25 32.00 0.01
C GLU A 157 -6.40 32.06 -1.52
N GLU A 158 -6.21 30.93 -2.20
CA GLU A 158 -6.22 30.85 -3.66
C GLU A 158 -7.63 30.60 -4.21
N THR A 159 -7.88 31.10 -5.42
CA THR A 159 -9.19 31.03 -6.07
C THR A 159 -9.07 30.51 -7.50
N PHE A 160 -9.94 29.56 -7.85
CA PHE A 160 -9.89 28.84 -9.12
C PHE A 160 -11.18 29.02 -9.91
N SER A 161 -11.04 29.29 -11.20
CA SER A 161 -12.17 29.55 -12.09
C SER A 161 -12.74 28.27 -12.71
N ASN A 162 -11.91 27.24 -12.82
CA ASN A 162 -12.25 25.96 -13.43
C ASN A 162 -11.58 24.79 -12.69
N VAL A 163 -12.15 23.59 -12.86
CA VAL A 163 -11.68 22.39 -12.15
C VAL A 163 -10.27 21.97 -12.58
N LYS A 164 -9.93 22.12 -13.87
CA LYS A 164 -8.61 21.73 -14.38
C LYS A 164 -7.51 22.57 -13.74
N GLU A 165 -7.67 23.89 -13.70
CA GLU A 165 -6.76 24.83 -13.05
C GLU A 165 -6.54 24.49 -11.56
N LEU A 166 -7.62 24.15 -10.84
CA LEU A 166 -7.55 23.69 -9.46
C LEU A 166 -6.70 22.42 -9.31
N LEU A 167 -6.94 21.42 -10.18
CA LEU A 167 -6.24 20.14 -10.11
C LEU A 167 -4.78 20.26 -10.57
N ASP A 168 -4.51 21.05 -11.61
CA ASP A 168 -3.15 21.39 -12.08
C ASP A 168 -2.33 22.00 -10.94
N HIS A 169 -2.93 22.93 -10.17
CA HIS A 169 -2.29 23.54 -9.00
C HIS A 169 -2.12 22.56 -7.83
N GLY A 170 -2.98 21.56 -7.73
CA GLY A 170 -2.87 20.41 -6.82
C GLY A 170 -1.49 19.76 -6.82
N TRP A 171 -0.82 19.74 -7.96
CA TRP A 171 0.48 19.08 -8.11
C TRP A 171 1.69 19.95 -7.74
N MET A 172 1.49 21.21 -7.33
CA MET A 172 2.58 22.08 -6.85
C MET A 172 3.13 21.65 -5.48
N GLY A 173 2.35 20.91 -4.68
CA GLY A 173 2.79 20.39 -3.39
C GLY A 173 1.77 19.46 -2.73
N HIS A 174 2.27 18.55 -1.90
CA HIS A 174 1.44 17.53 -1.26
C HIS A 174 0.39 18.12 -0.30
N ASP A 175 0.72 19.19 0.42
CA ASP A 175 -0.19 19.86 1.35
C ASP A 175 -1.41 20.42 0.61
N PHE A 176 -1.19 21.11 -0.51
CA PHE A 176 -2.26 21.68 -1.31
C PHE A 176 -3.13 20.58 -1.95
N PHE A 177 -2.53 19.51 -2.49
CA PHE A 177 -3.26 18.34 -2.96
C PHE A 177 -4.17 17.75 -1.87
N SER A 178 -3.64 17.63 -0.66
CA SER A 178 -4.37 17.12 0.50
C SER A 178 -5.51 18.06 0.91
N GLU A 179 -5.33 19.37 0.80
CA GLU A 179 -6.41 20.34 1.01
C GLU A 179 -7.54 20.19 -0.03
N ILE A 180 -7.20 20.00 -1.31
CA ILE A 180 -8.20 19.73 -2.36
C ILE A 180 -8.99 18.46 -2.00
N TYR A 181 -8.30 17.39 -1.63
CA TYR A 181 -8.94 16.15 -1.17
C TYR A 181 -9.87 16.40 0.02
N ASN A 182 -9.43 17.15 1.04
CA ASN A 182 -10.26 17.46 2.21
C ASN A 182 -11.53 18.23 1.82
N LYS A 183 -11.43 19.15 0.85
CA LYS A 183 -12.62 19.85 0.32
C LYS A 183 -13.53 18.92 -0.47
N PHE A 184 -12.98 17.96 -1.21
CA PHE A 184 -13.75 16.92 -1.91
C PHE A 184 -14.45 15.98 -0.91
N ALA A 185 -13.73 15.47 0.10
CA ALA A 185 -14.29 14.60 1.14
C ALA A 185 -15.35 15.33 1.96
N ALA A 186 -15.21 16.65 2.14
CA ALA A 186 -16.23 17.49 2.75
C ALA A 186 -17.40 17.84 1.80
N GLY A 187 -17.48 17.28 0.59
CA GLY A 187 -18.57 17.53 -0.36
C GLY A 187 -18.56 18.92 -1.01
N HIS A 188 -17.55 19.75 -0.77
CA HIS A 188 -17.53 21.15 -1.23
C HIS A 188 -17.28 21.25 -2.74
N LEU A 189 -16.40 20.40 -3.27
CA LEU A 189 -16.07 20.40 -4.69
C LEU A 189 -17.26 19.94 -5.55
N GLN A 190 -18.02 18.96 -5.06
CA GLN A 190 -19.21 18.42 -5.70
C GLN A 190 -20.29 19.51 -5.79
N ILE A 191 -20.48 20.31 -4.73
CA ILE A 191 -21.43 21.44 -4.75
C ILE A 191 -21.05 22.44 -5.83
N TRP A 192 -19.76 22.77 -5.96
CA TRP A 192 -19.29 23.69 -7.00
C TRP A 192 -19.51 23.13 -8.41
N ILE A 193 -19.15 21.86 -8.64
CA ILE A 193 -19.28 21.20 -9.93
C ILE A 193 -20.75 21.08 -10.34
N HIS A 194 -21.64 20.64 -9.45
CA HIS A 194 -23.06 20.52 -9.73
C HIS A 194 -23.73 21.83 -10.13
N ARG A 195 -23.20 22.98 -9.70
CA ARG A 195 -23.78 24.30 -9.99
C ARG A 195 -23.18 24.96 -11.22
N ARG A 196 -21.89 24.73 -11.49
CA ARG A 196 -21.15 25.44 -12.54
C ARG A 196 -20.83 24.60 -13.78
N PHE A 197 -20.60 23.30 -13.63
CA PHE A 197 -20.04 22.44 -14.69
C PHE A 197 -20.94 21.23 -14.96
N ASN A 198 -22.04 21.44 -15.69
CA ASN A 198 -23.02 20.39 -15.98
C ASN A 198 -22.44 19.16 -16.70
N ASP A 199 -21.41 19.37 -17.52
CA ASP A 199 -20.67 18.36 -18.27
C ASP A 199 -19.82 17.45 -17.37
N LEU A 200 -19.33 17.96 -16.23
CA LEU A 200 -18.50 17.22 -15.29
C LEU A 200 -19.30 16.46 -14.23
N ILE A 201 -20.61 16.70 -14.11
CA ILE A 201 -21.47 16.03 -13.12
C ILE A 201 -21.44 14.51 -13.28
N THR A 202 -21.40 14.01 -14.52
CA THR A 202 -21.37 12.56 -14.81
C THR A 202 -20.07 11.89 -14.38
N LEU A 203 -19.01 12.67 -14.15
CA LEU A 203 -17.70 12.18 -13.71
C LEU A 203 -17.59 12.15 -12.18
N LEU A 204 -18.52 12.78 -11.46
CA LEU A 204 -18.51 12.77 -10.01
C LEU A 204 -18.84 11.37 -9.49
N PRO A 205 -18.00 10.80 -8.61
CA PRO A 205 -18.27 9.53 -7.97
C PRO A 205 -19.39 9.68 -6.93
N ALA A 206 -20.04 8.57 -6.60
CA ALA A 206 -21.08 8.54 -5.58
C ALA A 206 -20.53 8.66 -4.15
N GLY A 207 -19.27 8.29 -3.93
CA GLY A 207 -18.61 8.33 -2.63
C GLY A 207 -17.73 9.58 -2.41
N GLU A 208 -17.27 9.74 -1.17
CA GLU A 208 -16.42 10.84 -0.70
C GLU A 208 -15.01 10.33 -0.26
N SER A 209 -14.66 9.08 -0.58
CA SER A 209 -13.39 8.48 -0.15
C SER A 209 -12.19 9.00 -0.95
N PHE A 210 -10.97 8.73 -0.49
CA PHE A 210 -9.76 9.07 -1.26
C PHE A 210 -9.69 8.30 -2.59
N GLN A 211 -10.23 7.07 -2.65
CA GLN A 211 -10.35 6.33 -3.90
C GLN A 211 -11.27 7.04 -4.89
N ASP A 212 -12.42 7.51 -4.41
CA ASP A 212 -13.38 8.28 -5.21
C ASP A 212 -12.74 9.56 -5.74
N PHE A 213 -11.98 10.25 -4.89
CA PHE A 213 -11.23 11.45 -5.29
C PHE A 213 -10.21 11.15 -6.39
N LEU A 214 -9.36 10.13 -6.21
CA LEU A 214 -8.38 9.74 -7.23
C LEU A 214 -9.07 9.32 -8.54
N TYR A 215 -10.17 8.58 -8.44
CA TYR A 215 -10.96 8.18 -9.60
C TYR A 215 -11.45 9.41 -10.36
N PHE A 216 -12.00 10.41 -9.66
CA PHE A 216 -12.42 11.67 -10.24
C PHE A 216 -11.25 12.41 -10.93
N VAL A 217 -10.13 12.59 -10.21
CA VAL A 217 -8.94 13.29 -10.71
C VAL A 217 -8.40 12.66 -12.00
N TYR A 218 -8.19 11.34 -12.01
CA TYR A 218 -7.66 10.62 -13.18
C TYR A 218 -8.69 10.34 -14.26
N THR A 219 -9.98 10.59 -14.00
CA THR A 219 -11.00 10.60 -15.06
C THR A 219 -10.97 11.92 -15.83
N ILE A 220 -10.63 13.04 -15.17
CA ILE A 220 -10.46 14.34 -15.81
C ILE A 220 -9.19 14.38 -16.66
N GLU A 221 -8.06 13.96 -16.09
CA GLU A 221 -6.77 13.96 -16.78
C GLU A 221 -5.95 12.73 -16.36
N PRO A 222 -5.92 11.67 -17.21
CA PRO A 222 -5.19 10.44 -16.92
C PRO A 222 -3.67 10.62 -16.76
N ASP A 223 -3.12 11.67 -17.38
CA ASP A 223 -1.68 11.93 -17.37
C ASP A 223 -1.20 12.65 -16.10
N TYR A 224 -2.08 12.93 -15.14
CA TYR A 224 -1.65 13.52 -13.88
C TYR A 224 -0.64 12.64 -13.13
N PRO A 225 0.28 13.27 -12.37
CA PRO A 225 1.21 12.58 -11.48
C PRO A 225 0.50 11.77 -10.38
N PHE A 226 1.27 11.00 -9.61
CA PHE A 226 0.79 10.23 -8.47
C PHE A 226 1.68 10.44 -7.25
N TYR A 227 1.06 10.54 -6.08
CA TYR A 227 1.77 10.61 -4.80
C TYR A 227 1.87 9.22 -4.18
N VAL A 228 3.08 8.87 -3.73
CA VAL A 228 3.27 7.83 -2.71
C VAL A 228 3.81 8.53 -1.48
N GLU A 229 3.01 8.54 -0.42
CA GLU A 229 3.22 9.44 0.73
C GLU A 229 3.37 10.89 0.26
N ASN A 230 4.54 11.50 0.46
CA ASN A 230 4.82 12.89 0.10
C ASN A 230 5.66 13.03 -1.18
N GLU A 231 5.99 11.91 -1.84
CA GLU A 231 6.82 11.91 -3.04
C GLU A 231 5.97 11.85 -4.31
N LEU A 232 6.28 12.71 -5.27
CA LEU A 232 5.57 12.86 -6.54
C LEU A 232 6.22 12.01 -7.65
N PHE A 233 5.41 11.23 -8.36
CA PHE A 233 5.84 10.37 -9.47
C PHE A 233 5.08 10.76 -10.74
N LEU A 234 5.80 11.03 -11.83
CA LEU A 234 5.20 11.49 -13.08
C LEU A 234 4.79 10.31 -13.96
N GLN A 235 5.53 9.21 -13.89
CA GLN A 235 5.35 8.01 -14.69
C GLN A 235 5.50 6.74 -13.83
N PRO A 236 4.84 5.62 -14.17
CA PRO A 236 5.01 4.35 -13.47
C PRO A 236 6.47 3.86 -13.40
N GLY A 237 7.28 4.18 -14.43
CA GLY A 237 8.71 3.87 -14.44
C GLY A 237 9.52 4.60 -13.35
N ASP A 238 9.04 5.75 -12.86
CA ASP A 238 9.67 6.48 -11.77
C ASP A 238 9.56 5.71 -10.45
N LEU A 239 8.43 5.00 -10.23
CA LEU A 239 8.24 4.11 -9.08
C LEU A 239 9.28 2.99 -9.08
N VAL A 240 9.54 2.39 -10.25
CA VAL A 240 10.57 1.35 -10.40
C VAL A 240 11.95 1.91 -10.10
N THR A 241 12.25 3.09 -10.65
CA THR A 241 13.55 3.75 -10.45
C THR A 241 13.80 4.09 -8.97
N LYS A 242 12.78 4.57 -8.25
CA LYS A 242 12.86 4.84 -6.81
C LYS A 242 12.98 3.55 -5.99
N ALA A 243 12.13 2.56 -6.25
CA ALA A 243 12.12 1.29 -5.53
C ALA A 243 13.45 0.54 -5.66
N ARG A 244 14.17 0.68 -6.79
CA ARG A 244 15.51 0.08 -6.99
C ARG A 244 16.65 0.79 -6.25
N LYS A 245 16.38 1.91 -5.58
CA LYS A 245 17.38 2.70 -4.85
C LYS A 245 17.11 2.74 -3.35
N ASP A 246 15.87 2.47 -2.93
CA ASP A 246 15.42 2.72 -1.57
C ASP A 246 14.49 1.61 -1.09
N ALA A 247 14.97 0.77 -0.16
CA ALA A 247 14.16 -0.29 0.45
C ALA A 247 13.01 0.27 1.30
N SER A 248 13.18 1.46 1.90
CA SER A 248 12.15 2.04 2.77
C SER A 248 10.88 2.39 1.99
N PHE A 249 11.00 2.63 0.68
CA PHE A 249 9.90 2.92 -0.23
C PHE A 249 8.99 1.73 -0.52
N TRP A 250 9.45 0.49 -0.27
CA TRP A 250 8.72 -0.72 -0.67
C TRP A 250 7.40 -0.89 0.07
N LEU A 251 7.38 -0.68 1.39
CA LEU A 251 6.17 -0.82 2.19
C LEU A 251 5.13 0.28 1.88
N PRO A 252 5.50 1.57 1.77
CA PRO A 252 4.60 2.61 1.28
C PRO A 252 4.00 2.29 -0.10
N LEU A 253 4.82 1.84 -1.05
CA LEU A 253 4.35 1.45 -2.37
C LEU A 253 3.32 0.32 -2.29
N LEU A 254 3.60 -0.73 -1.51
CA LEU A 254 2.64 -1.82 -1.33
C LEU A 254 1.35 -1.36 -0.64
N ALA A 255 1.43 -0.45 0.33
CA ALA A 255 0.26 0.10 1.00
C ALA A 255 -0.63 0.87 0.01
N THR A 256 -0.04 1.71 -0.86
CA THR A 256 -0.83 2.40 -1.91
C THR A 256 -1.50 1.45 -2.88
N PHE A 257 -0.89 0.29 -3.15
CA PHE A 257 -1.50 -0.79 -3.91
C PHE A 257 -2.65 -1.46 -3.16
N ASP A 258 -2.44 -1.84 -1.90
CA ASP A 258 -3.44 -2.51 -1.06
C ASP A 258 -4.67 -1.65 -0.80
N HIS A 259 -4.48 -0.33 -0.73
CA HIS A 259 -5.58 0.64 -0.65
C HIS A 259 -6.23 0.94 -2.01
N GLY A 260 -5.80 0.31 -3.10
CA GLY A 260 -6.37 0.49 -4.44
C GLY A 260 -5.99 1.80 -5.14
N PHE A 261 -5.24 2.70 -4.48
CA PHE A 261 -4.87 4.01 -5.01
C PHE A 261 -4.00 3.88 -6.27
N LEU A 262 -3.00 3.01 -6.19
CA LEU A 262 -2.10 2.74 -7.31
C LEU A 262 -2.85 2.08 -8.49
N SER A 263 -3.85 1.25 -8.18
CA SER A 263 -4.63 0.57 -9.22
C SER A 263 -5.45 1.56 -10.05
N ILE A 264 -6.09 2.55 -9.39
CA ILE A 264 -6.87 3.59 -10.06
C ILE A 264 -5.99 4.41 -11.02
N TRP A 265 -4.80 4.83 -10.56
CA TRP A 265 -3.88 5.59 -11.39
C TRP A 265 -3.43 4.82 -12.64
N LEU A 266 -3.06 3.55 -12.46
CA LEU A 266 -2.56 2.70 -13.53
C LEU A 266 -3.66 2.29 -14.53
N GLU A 267 -4.86 1.99 -14.05
CA GLU A 267 -6.01 1.67 -14.90
C GLU A 267 -6.34 2.81 -15.85
N ARG A 268 -6.34 4.06 -15.35
CA ARG A 268 -6.61 5.25 -16.17
C ARG A 268 -5.54 5.53 -17.21
N ARG A 269 -4.31 5.08 -16.97
CA ARG A 269 -3.19 5.12 -17.92
C ARG A 269 -3.12 3.92 -18.86
N GLY A 270 -4.17 3.09 -18.91
CA GLY A 270 -4.25 1.95 -19.82
C GLY A 270 -3.50 0.70 -19.35
N MET A 271 -3.01 0.65 -18.11
CA MET A 271 -2.32 -0.50 -17.52
C MET A 271 -3.28 -1.41 -16.70
N GLY A 272 -4.58 -1.32 -16.95
CA GLY A 272 -5.62 -2.03 -16.19
C GLY A 272 -5.51 -3.55 -16.24
N GLU A 273 -5.23 -4.13 -17.40
CA GLU A 273 -5.06 -5.60 -17.52
C GLU A 273 -3.85 -6.09 -16.72
N ILE A 274 -2.77 -5.31 -16.77
CA ILE A 274 -1.49 -5.61 -16.12
C ILE A 274 -1.69 -5.61 -14.59
N ILE A 275 -2.31 -4.56 -14.04
CA ILE A 275 -2.54 -4.47 -12.60
C ILE A 275 -3.57 -5.50 -12.11
N SER A 276 -4.59 -5.82 -12.92
CA SER A 276 -5.57 -6.87 -12.59
C SER A 276 -4.93 -8.26 -12.47
N LYS A 277 -3.98 -8.59 -13.37
CA LYS A 277 -3.21 -9.84 -13.28
C LYS A 277 -2.37 -9.90 -12.01
N PHE A 278 -1.71 -8.78 -11.66
CA PHE A 278 -0.94 -8.70 -10.44
C PHE A 278 -1.82 -8.80 -9.17
N GLN A 279 -2.97 -8.13 -9.14
CA GLN A 279 -3.94 -8.24 -8.04
C GLN A 279 -4.37 -9.70 -7.80
N LYS A 280 -4.66 -10.44 -8.88
CA LYS A 280 -5.01 -11.85 -8.79
C LYS A 280 -3.85 -12.68 -8.21
N TYR A 281 -2.63 -12.49 -8.72
CA TYR A 281 -1.43 -13.15 -8.19
C TYR A 281 -1.20 -12.83 -6.71
N ALA A 282 -1.29 -11.56 -6.32
CA ALA A 282 -1.10 -11.13 -4.94
C ALA A 282 -2.14 -11.74 -3.99
N ALA A 283 -3.40 -11.84 -4.44
CA ALA A 283 -4.47 -12.47 -3.67
C ALA A 283 -4.23 -13.98 -3.48
N GLU A 284 -3.84 -14.70 -4.53
CA GLU A 284 -3.50 -16.12 -4.49
C GLU A 284 -2.34 -16.39 -3.52
N LEU A 285 -1.27 -15.59 -3.59
CA LEU A 285 -0.10 -15.75 -2.71
C LEU A 285 -0.45 -15.49 -1.23
N ARG A 286 -1.22 -14.44 -0.95
CA ARG A 286 -1.67 -14.08 0.40
C ARG A 286 -2.65 -15.10 1.01
N ALA A 287 -3.34 -15.89 0.19
CA ALA A 287 -4.22 -16.94 0.67
C ALA A 287 -3.44 -18.16 1.20
N VAL A 288 -2.24 -18.40 0.67
CA VAL A 288 -1.40 -19.57 1.02
C VAL A 288 -0.34 -19.22 2.06
N GLU A 289 0.16 -17.98 2.05
CA GLU A 289 1.25 -17.56 2.92
C GLU A 289 0.80 -16.65 4.07
N LYS A 290 1.40 -16.84 5.26
CA LYS A 290 1.19 -15.94 6.39
C LYS A 290 1.76 -14.56 6.09
N LYS A 291 1.03 -13.50 6.47
CA LYS A 291 1.52 -12.12 6.43
C LYS A 291 2.89 -12.01 7.11
N SER A 292 3.89 -11.61 6.34
CA SER A 292 5.28 -11.43 6.75
C SER A 292 5.91 -10.32 5.92
N GLU A 293 6.99 -9.74 6.42
CA GLU A 293 7.72 -8.71 5.69
C GLU A 293 8.34 -9.25 4.40
N ASP A 294 8.81 -10.49 4.42
CA ASP A 294 9.32 -11.19 3.23
C ASP A 294 8.26 -11.37 2.15
N LEU A 295 7.01 -11.66 2.54
CA LEU A 295 5.89 -11.70 1.60
C LEU A 295 5.63 -10.31 1.00
N SER A 296 5.59 -9.27 1.82
CA SER A 296 5.42 -7.89 1.35
C SER A 296 6.50 -7.51 0.33
N ARG A 297 7.76 -7.85 0.60
CA ARG A 297 8.87 -7.59 -0.31
C ARG A 297 8.78 -8.41 -1.60
N ASN A 298 8.38 -9.68 -1.50
CA ASN A 298 8.15 -10.49 -2.70
C ASN A 298 7.08 -9.87 -3.61
N LEU A 299 6.00 -9.38 -3.02
CA LEU A 299 4.92 -8.73 -3.76
C LEU A 299 5.39 -7.43 -4.43
N VAL A 300 6.18 -6.62 -3.73
CA VAL A 300 6.76 -5.40 -4.32
C VAL A 300 7.71 -5.76 -5.47
N GLN A 301 8.62 -6.72 -5.28
CA GLN A 301 9.52 -7.18 -6.33
C GLN A 301 8.74 -7.63 -7.59
N LYS A 302 7.66 -8.39 -7.40
CA LYS A 302 6.77 -8.83 -8.48
C LYS A 302 6.01 -7.66 -9.11
N LEU A 303 5.62 -6.66 -8.34
CA LEU A 303 5.01 -5.42 -8.86
C LEU A 303 5.98 -4.64 -9.74
N LEU A 304 7.26 -4.56 -9.37
CA LEU A 304 8.29 -3.90 -10.17
C LEU A 304 8.52 -4.59 -11.51
N GLU A 305 8.52 -5.92 -11.54
CA GLU A 305 8.59 -6.73 -12.77
C GLU A 305 7.40 -6.46 -13.69
N VAL A 306 6.22 -6.27 -13.10
CA VAL A 306 4.99 -5.96 -13.83
C VAL A 306 5.06 -4.55 -14.45
N PHE A 307 5.68 -3.57 -13.78
CA PHE A 307 5.85 -2.22 -14.31
C PHE A 307 6.98 -2.09 -15.33
N ALA A 308 8.03 -2.90 -15.20
CA ALA A 308 9.17 -2.88 -16.10
C ALA A 308 9.57 -4.33 -16.49
N PRO A 309 8.90 -4.93 -17.49
CA PRO A 309 9.18 -6.31 -17.92
C PRO A 309 10.61 -6.52 -18.44
N GLU A 310 11.23 -5.48 -18.98
CA GLU A 310 12.62 -5.48 -19.48
C GLU A 310 13.66 -5.38 -18.36
N MET A 311 13.24 -5.26 -17.10
CA MET A 311 14.14 -5.19 -15.96
C MET A 311 14.82 -6.54 -15.73
N GLU A 312 16.13 -6.51 -15.48
CA GLU A 312 16.86 -7.70 -15.03
C GLU A 312 16.23 -8.27 -13.74
N VAL A 313 15.80 -9.52 -13.81
CA VAL A 313 15.21 -10.22 -12.66
C VAL A 313 16.30 -10.65 -11.68
N PRO A 314 16.02 -10.66 -10.36
CA PRO A 314 17.00 -11.04 -9.37
C PRO A 314 17.51 -12.48 -9.54
N ASP A 315 18.83 -12.64 -9.60
CA ASP A 315 19.54 -13.90 -9.86
C ASP A 315 20.51 -14.26 -8.73
N LEU A 316 20.68 -15.57 -8.48
CA LEU A 316 21.56 -16.11 -7.45
C LEU A 316 22.74 -16.88 -8.06
N SER A 317 23.89 -16.80 -7.43
CA SER A 317 25.02 -17.72 -7.64
C SER A 317 25.37 -18.45 -6.34
N ALA A 318 25.78 -19.70 -6.48
CA ALA A 318 26.41 -20.44 -5.39
C ALA A 318 27.93 -20.45 -5.61
N ALA A 319 28.70 -20.26 -4.53
CA ALA A 319 30.16 -20.24 -4.62
C ALA A 319 30.78 -21.62 -4.97
N VAL A 320 29.98 -22.68 -4.99
CA VAL A 320 30.43 -24.06 -5.15
C VAL A 320 29.64 -24.75 -6.25
N GLU A 321 30.34 -25.34 -7.21
CA GLU A 321 29.75 -26.09 -8.32
C GLU A 321 29.53 -27.57 -7.98
N GLU A 322 30.43 -28.17 -7.18
CA GLU A 322 30.34 -29.58 -6.74
C GLU A 322 30.89 -29.74 -5.32
N LEU A 323 30.27 -30.64 -4.54
CA LEU A 323 30.71 -30.99 -3.19
C LEU A 323 31.05 -32.48 -3.08
N SER A 324 32.26 -32.80 -2.60
CA SER A 324 32.70 -34.19 -2.43
C SER A 324 33.27 -34.44 -1.04
N PHE A 325 32.60 -35.30 -0.28
CA PHE A 325 32.95 -35.69 1.08
C PHE A 325 33.06 -37.21 1.18
N LEU A 326 34.20 -37.76 0.73
CA LEU A 326 34.38 -39.21 0.58
C LEU A 326 34.88 -39.93 1.84
N ASN A 327 35.28 -39.19 2.87
CA ASN A 327 35.94 -39.72 4.07
C ASN A 327 35.32 -39.18 5.37
N ILE A 328 33.99 -39.15 5.47
CA ILE A 328 33.31 -38.68 6.69
C ILE A 328 33.48 -39.75 7.79
N GLN A 329 34.02 -39.37 8.95
CA GLN A 329 34.29 -40.28 10.07
C GLN A 329 33.77 -39.72 11.39
N ASN A 330 32.98 -40.53 12.12
CA ASN A 330 32.60 -40.42 13.54
C ASN A 330 31.97 -39.11 14.08
N LYS A 331 32.16 -37.98 13.41
CA LYS A 331 31.65 -36.67 13.80
C LYS A 331 30.70 -36.17 12.73
N PRO A 332 29.60 -35.51 13.11
CA PRO A 332 28.74 -34.86 12.14
C PRO A 332 29.54 -33.83 11.32
N LEU A 333 29.34 -33.84 10.00
CA LEU A 333 29.86 -32.83 9.09
C LEU A 333 28.93 -31.63 9.10
N PHE A 334 29.50 -30.45 9.26
CA PHE A 334 28.81 -29.17 9.12
C PHE A 334 29.56 -28.36 8.06
N HIS A 335 29.03 -28.29 6.85
CA HIS A 335 29.67 -27.60 5.74
C HIS A 335 28.88 -26.34 5.34
N PRO A 336 29.47 -25.13 5.46
CA PRO A 336 28.81 -23.90 5.05
C PRO A 336 28.84 -23.74 3.53
N ILE A 337 27.70 -23.40 2.93
CA ILE A 337 27.55 -23.05 1.52
C ILE A 337 27.04 -21.61 1.46
N VAL A 338 27.76 -20.77 0.72
CA VAL A 338 27.43 -19.35 0.55
C VAL A 338 26.72 -19.17 -0.78
N VAL A 339 25.54 -18.54 -0.72
CA VAL A 339 24.77 -18.09 -1.88
C VAL A 339 24.82 -16.58 -1.93
N ARG A 340 24.98 -16.02 -3.12
CA ARG A 340 25.07 -14.59 -3.37
C ARG A 340 24.05 -14.15 -4.39
N LEU A 341 23.53 -12.95 -4.20
CA LEU A 341 22.70 -12.25 -5.16
C LEU A 341 23.62 -11.58 -6.20
N ASN A 342 23.36 -11.81 -7.49
CA ASN A 342 24.23 -11.35 -8.58
C ASN A 342 23.88 -9.92 -9.03
N ASN A 343 22.64 -9.49 -8.82
CA ASN A 343 22.09 -8.22 -9.27
C ASN A 343 21.11 -7.66 -8.23
N LYS A 344 20.41 -6.57 -8.57
CA LYS A 344 19.55 -5.87 -7.62
C LYS A 344 18.19 -6.53 -7.47
N GLY A 345 17.67 -6.53 -6.24
CA GLY A 345 16.29 -6.86 -5.90
C GLY A 345 16.18 -7.72 -4.64
N PHE A 346 15.05 -8.38 -4.53
CA PHE A 346 14.73 -9.29 -3.43
C PHE A 346 14.46 -10.69 -3.96
N VAL A 347 15.06 -11.72 -3.34
CA VAL A 347 14.87 -13.12 -3.71
C VAL A 347 14.55 -13.96 -2.49
N ARG A 348 13.57 -14.83 -2.65
CA ARG A 348 13.32 -15.97 -1.76
C ARG A 348 13.79 -17.24 -2.45
N ALA A 349 14.57 -18.04 -1.74
CA ALA A 349 15.03 -19.33 -2.23
C ALA A 349 14.67 -20.44 -1.26
N THR A 350 14.25 -21.57 -1.79
CA THR A 350 14.06 -22.80 -1.02
C THR A 350 15.13 -23.80 -1.41
N VAL A 351 15.83 -24.32 -0.40
CA VAL A 351 16.90 -25.30 -0.56
C VAL A 351 16.38 -26.68 -0.18
N SER A 352 16.50 -27.62 -1.09
CA SER A 352 16.08 -29.01 -0.90
C SER A 352 17.04 -29.99 -1.57
N PHE A 353 16.90 -31.27 -1.25
CA PHE A 353 17.56 -32.35 -1.99
C PHE A 353 16.59 -32.97 -2.99
N ASP A 354 17.15 -33.54 -4.06
CA ASP A 354 16.43 -34.37 -5.03
C ASP A 354 15.79 -35.61 -4.39
N ARG A 355 16.43 -36.16 -3.34
CA ARG A 355 15.94 -37.28 -2.56
C ARG A 355 16.27 -37.12 -1.07
N ASP A 356 15.44 -37.70 -0.23
CA ASP A 356 15.68 -37.73 1.21
C ASP A 356 16.66 -38.86 1.58
N VAL A 357 17.68 -38.53 2.37
CA VAL A 357 18.66 -39.50 2.89
C VAL A 357 18.73 -39.35 4.41
N PRO A 358 18.45 -40.41 5.18
CA PRO A 358 18.56 -40.38 6.63
C PRO A 358 19.93 -39.87 7.08
N GLY A 359 19.93 -38.83 7.90
CA GLY A 359 21.16 -38.22 8.41
C GLY A 359 21.75 -37.11 7.54
N VAL A 360 21.15 -36.75 6.40
CA VAL A 360 21.55 -35.59 5.60
C VAL A 360 20.47 -34.53 5.65
N TRP A 361 20.79 -33.31 6.07
CA TRP A 361 19.81 -32.22 6.11
C TRP A 361 20.45 -30.84 5.91
N ILE A 362 19.62 -29.88 5.52
CA ILE A 362 20.02 -28.48 5.30
C ILE A 362 19.45 -27.60 6.43
N SER A 363 20.22 -26.61 6.87
CA SER A 363 19.73 -25.59 7.80
C SER A 363 20.41 -24.23 7.56
N PRO A 364 19.65 -23.13 7.33
CA PRO A 364 18.20 -23.08 7.11
C PRO A 364 17.78 -23.53 5.68
N LYS A 365 16.53 -23.98 5.51
CA LYS A 365 15.97 -24.38 4.19
C LYS A 365 15.47 -23.20 3.37
N ASN A 366 14.89 -22.21 4.02
CA ASN A 366 14.37 -21.02 3.35
C ASN A 366 15.38 -19.89 3.51
N LEU A 367 15.75 -19.26 2.41
CA LEU A 367 16.74 -18.21 2.33
C LEU A 367 16.08 -16.94 1.79
N THR A 368 16.47 -15.81 2.34
CA THR A 368 16.06 -14.49 1.85
C THR A 368 17.29 -13.64 1.61
N LEU A 369 17.37 -13.05 0.42
CA LEU A 369 18.47 -12.18 0.00
C LEU A 369 17.89 -10.87 -0.53
N SER A 370 18.60 -9.77 -0.26
CA SER A 370 18.22 -8.44 -0.72
C SER A 370 19.44 -7.52 -0.85
N ASP A 371 19.63 -6.89 -2.01
CA ASP A 371 20.73 -5.92 -2.18
C ASP A 371 20.49 -4.66 -1.36
N LEU A 372 19.26 -4.13 -1.39
CA LEU A 372 18.93 -2.85 -0.74
C LEU A 372 19.02 -2.87 0.79
N GLU A 373 19.11 -4.05 1.40
CA GLU A 373 19.29 -4.23 2.84
C GLU A 373 20.69 -4.69 3.24
N GLY A 374 21.63 -4.77 2.29
CA GLY A 374 22.96 -5.33 2.52
C GLY A 374 22.95 -6.82 2.85
N LYS A 375 21.86 -7.55 2.52
CA LYS A 375 21.73 -9.01 2.65
C LYS A 375 22.01 -9.69 1.30
N GLU A 376 23.09 -9.28 0.65
CA GLU A 376 23.50 -9.78 -0.66
C GLU A 376 24.01 -11.22 -0.62
N SER A 377 24.35 -11.74 0.57
CA SER A 377 24.80 -13.12 0.74
C SER A 377 24.22 -13.76 1.98
N VAL A 378 23.98 -15.06 1.88
CA VAL A 378 23.48 -15.89 2.98
C VAL A 378 24.26 -17.20 3.01
N THR A 379 24.56 -17.67 4.22
CA THR A 379 25.21 -18.95 4.43
C THR A 379 24.20 -19.94 5.00
N PHE A 380 24.07 -21.09 4.36
CA PHE A 380 23.37 -22.23 4.93
C PHE A 380 24.32 -23.40 5.11
N HIS A 381 23.92 -24.37 5.92
CA HIS A 381 24.77 -25.49 6.28
C HIS A 381 24.22 -26.80 5.72
N LEU A 382 25.08 -27.53 5.00
CA LEU A 382 24.92 -28.95 4.75
C LEU A 382 25.36 -29.71 6.00
N ASN A 383 24.44 -30.47 6.58
CA ASN A 383 24.67 -31.26 7.78
C ASN A 383 24.60 -32.73 7.43
N VAL A 384 25.62 -33.49 7.84
CA VAL A 384 25.67 -34.94 7.64
C VAL A 384 25.99 -35.63 8.96
N ASP A 385 25.06 -36.45 9.46
CA ASP A 385 25.24 -37.32 10.60
C ASP A 385 25.68 -38.71 10.13
N PRO A 386 26.98 -39.05 10.27
CA PRO A 386 27.51 -40.32 9.79
C PRO A 386 26.95 -41.54 10.54
N SER A 387 26.32 -41.36 11.71
CA SER A 387 25.76 -42.49 12.47
C SER A 387 24.49 -43.07 11.84
N LYS A 388 23.85 -42.32 10.94
CA LYS A 388 22.60 -42.71 10.26
C LYS A 388 22.80 -43.17 8.83
N LEU A 389 24.04 -43.08 8.33
CA LEU A 389 24.41 -43.46 6.97
C LEU A 389 25.03 -44.86 6.95
N ILE A 390 24.84 -45.57 5.84
CA ILE A 390 25.47 -46.87 5.59
C ILE A 390 26.96 -46.63 5.34
N LYS A 391 27.81 -47.38 6.06
CA LYS A 391 29.26 -47.24 5.96
C LYS A 391 29.77 -47.81 4.64
N ASP A 392 30.78 -47.15 4.09
CA ASP A 392 31.41 -47.47 2.81
C ASP A 392 30.50 -47.43 1.57
N HIS A 393 29.25 -46.97 1.72
CA HIS A 393 28.33 -46.69 0.62
C HIS A 393 28.52 -45.27 0.08
N LEU A 394 28.51 -45.12 -1.25
CA LEU A 394 28.59 -43.82 -1.93
C LEU A 394 27.18 -43.31 -2.23
N TYR A 395 26.78 -42.22 -1.58
CA TYR A 395 25.56 -41.49 -1.86
C TYR A 395 25.86 -40.34 -2.83
N MET A 396 25.13 -40.29 -3.95
CA MET A 396 25.17 -39.18 -4.90
C MET A 396 23.85 -38.42 -4.80
N LEU A 397 23.88 -37.15 -4.42
CA LEU A 397 22.70 -36.31 -4.22
C LEU A 397 22.82 -35.05 -5.07
N SER A 398 21.68 -34.43 -5.38
CA SER A 398 21.65 -33.08 -5.97
C SER A 398 20.98 -32.14 -4.99
N LEU A 399 21.73 -31.14 -4.54
CA LEU A 399 21.18 -30.01 -3.81
C LEU A 399 20.54 -29.05 -4.82
N LYS A 400 19.28 -28.70 -4.58
CA LYS A 400 18.49 -27.81 -5.42
C LYS A 400 18.20 -26.53 -4.66
N ILE A 401 18.61 -25.38 -5.22
CA ILE A 401 18.24 -24.04 -4.73
C ILE A 401 17.22 -23.50 -5.72
N GLN A 402 15.95 -23.47 -5.32
CA GLN A 402 14.84 -23.04 -6.16
C GLN A 402 14.41 -21.61 -5.79
N THR A 403 14.32 -20.73 -6.78
CA THR A 403 13.69 -19.40 -6.67
C THR A 403 12.48 -19.32 -7.60
N ASP A 404 11.79 -18.18 -7.60
CA ASP A 404 10.72 -17.86 -8.57
C ASP A 404 11.26 -17.68 -10.01
N TYR A 405 12.58 -17.51 -10.17
CA TYR A 405 13.22 -17.16 -11.44
C TYR A 405 14.10 -18.28 -12.00
N GLN A 406 14.74 -19.06 -11.13
CA GLN A 406 15.72 -20.06 -11.54
C GLN A 406 15.83 -21.24 -10.57
N SER A 407 16.55 -22.27 -11.01
CA SER A 407 16.85 -23.48 -10.24
C SER A 407 18.33 -23.83 -10.37
N ILE A 408 19.10 -23.70 -9.29
CA ILE A 408 20.51 -24.07 -9.24
C ILE A 408 20.64 -25.49 -8.71
N HIS A 409 21.47 -26.30 -9.36
CA HIS A 409 21.74 -27.69 -8.98
C HIS A 409 23.22 -27.86 -8.62
N ILE A 410 23.50 -28.31 -7.40
CA ILE A 410 24.86 -28.59 -6.91
C ILE A 410 24.95 -30.09 -6.61
N PRO A 411 25.69 -30.87 -7.41
CA PRO A 411 25.97 -32.28 -7.12
C PRO A 411 26.77 -32.46 -5.82
N ILE A 412 26.40 -33.48 -5.04
CA ILE A 412 27.03 -33.84 -3.76
C ILE A 412 27.35 -35.34 -3.75
N ALA A 413 28.62 -35.67 -3.52
CA ALA A 413 29.08 -37.03 -3.26
C ALA A 413 29.40 -37.21 -1.76
N LEU A 414 28.72 -38.14 -1.09
CA LEU A 414 28.93 -38.46 0.33
C LEU A 414 29.34 -39.92 0.51
N LYS A 415 30.42 -40.16 1.24
CA LYS A 415 30.79 -41.50 1.70
C LYS A 415 31.27 -41.43 3.15
N THR A 416 30.65 -42.25 3.99
CA THR A 416 31.11 -42.46 5.36
C THR A 416 32.05 -43.65 5.40
N VAL A 417 33.15 -43.53 6.14
CA VAL A 417 34.18 -44.58 6.19
C VAL A 417 34.28 -45.09 7.62
N PHE A 418 34.32 -46.42 7.78
CA PHE A 418 34.53 -46.99 9.10
C PHE A 418 35.92 -46.60 9.64
N PRO A 419 36.01 -46.06 10.87
CA PRO A 419 37.26 -45.57 11.45
C PRO A 419 38.12 -46.74 11.98
N MET A 420 38.55 -47.65 11.10
CA MET A 420 39.22 -48.91 11.48
C MET A 420 40.41 -48.69 12.41
N ARG A 421 41.20 -47.64 12.17
CA ARG A 421 42.35 -47.29 13.02
C ARG A 421 41.93 -46.90 14.43
N ALA A 422 40.91 -46.05 14.58
CA ALA A 422 40.43 -45.63 15.89
C ALA A 422 39.75 -46.78 16.64
N PHE A 423 39.01 -47.63 15.93
CA PHE A 423 38.44 -48.85 16.50
C PHE A 423 39.52 -49.81 17.01
N MET A 424 40.56 -50.08 16.21
CA MET A 424 41.69 -50.92 16.60
C MET A 424 42.46 -50.34 17.79
N LEU A 425 42.68 -49.02 17.82
CA LEU A 425 43.31 -48.34 18.96
C LEU A 425 42.46 -48.47 20.24
N CYS A 426 41.14 -48.32 20.15
CA CYS A 426 40.24 -48.55 21.28
C CYS A 426 40.32 -50.01 21.75
N LEU A 427 40.25 -50.98 20.83
CA LEU A 427 40.33 -52.40 21.16
C LEU A 427 41.65 -52.75 21.83
N LEU A 428 42.77 -52.22 21.32
CA LEU A 428 44.09 -52.36 21.94
C LEU A 428 44.16 -51.71 23.33
N ARG A 429 43.56 -50.53 23.51
CA ARG A 429 43.54 -49.84 24.81
C ARG A 429 42.75 -50.63 25.86
N TYR A 430 41.55 -51.09 25.51
CA TYR A 430 40.72 -51.90 26.41
C TYR A 430 41.33 -53.29 26.64
N GLY A 431 41.91 -53.90 25.60
CA GLY A 431 42.66 -55.16 25.71
C GLY A 431 43.88 -55.02 26.61
N GLY A 432 44.64 -53.92 26.49
CA GLY A 432 45.77 -53.60 27.34
C GLY A 432 45.38 -53.35 28.81
N LEU A 433 44.29 -52.61 29.06
CA LEU A 433 43.74 -52.43 30.40
C LEU A 433 43.28 -53.76 31.01
N GLY A 434 42.63 -54.62 30.21
CA GLY A 434 42.26 -55.97 30.65
C GLY A 434 43.48 -56.83 30.99
N ALA A 435 44.51 -56.83 30.15
CA ALA A 435 45.75 -57.54 30.41
C ALA A 435 46.45 -57.05 31.68
N ALA A 436 46.50 -55.73 31.89
CA ALA A 436 47.06 -55.13 33.10
C ALA A 436 46.26 -55.55 34.35
N PHE A 437 44.92 -55.52 34.29
CA PHE A 437 44.05 -55.97 35.37
C PHE A 437 44.31 -57.45 35.74
N PHE A 438 44.41 -58.35 34.76
CA PHE A 438 44.74 -59.76 35.02
C PHE A 438 46.16 -59.95 35.56
N CYS A 439 47.13 -59.16 35.10
CA CYS A 439 48.49 -59.19 35.63
C CYS A 439 48.53 -58.75 37.10
N ILE A 440 47.77 -57.72 37.48
CA ILE A 440 47.66 -57.26 38.87
C ILE A 440 47.00 -58.34 39.74
N ILE A 441 45.90 -58.94 39.28
CA ILE A 441 45.26 -60.07 39.99
C ILE A 441 46.25 -61.21 40.17
N ARG A 442 47.00 -61.57 39.12
CA ARG A 442 48.02 -62.62 39.19
C ARG A 442 49.13 -62.29 40.18
N LEU A 443 49.61 -61.05 40.21
CA LEU A 443 50.61 -60.58 41.16
C LEU A 443 50.08 -60.64 42.59
N LEU A 444 48.82 -60.27 42.82
CA LEU A 444 48.17 -60.38 44.13
C LEU A 444 48.06 -61.84 44.59
N ILE A 445 47.68 -62.77 43.70
CA ILE A 445 47.63 -64.21 43.99
C ILE A 445 49.04 -64.77 44.28
N ALA A 446 50.03 -64.39 43.48
CA ALA A 446 51.42 -64.80 43.67
C ALA A 446 52.07 -64.17 44.92
N GLY A 447 51.62 -62.99 45.36
CA GLY A 447 52.04 -62.39 46.63
C GLY A 447 51.40 -63.08 47.84
N ALA A 448 50.18 -63.59 47.69
CA ALA A 448 49.48 -64.34 48.74
C ALA A 448 50.00 -65.78 48.93
N TYR A 449 50.58 -66.38 47.88
CA TYR A 449 51.23 -67.70 47.93
C TYR A 449 52.75 -67.51 47.86
N SER A 450 53.47 -67.80 48.95
CA SER A 450 54.92 -67.60 49.11
C SER A 450 55.82 -68.53 48.27
N GLY A 451 55.55 -68.66 46.96
CA GLY A 451 56.32 -69.46 46.01
C GLY A 451 56.92 -68.62 44.90
N ASN A 452 58.23 -68.39 44.94
CA ASN A 452 58.97 -67.73 43.86
C ASN A 452 59.23 -68.71 42.71
N GLY A 453 58.35 -68.71 41.71
CA GLY A 453 58.60 -69.40 40.44
C GLY A 453 57.44 -69.26 39.46
N TRP A 454 57.75 -69.22 38.16
CA TRP A 454 56.73 -69.48 37.14
C TRP A 454 56.13 -70.86 37.40
N LEU A 455 54.81 -70.96 37.38
CA LEU A 455 54.05 -72.21 37.53
C LEU A 455 54.73 -73.32 36.72
N LYS A 456 55.35 -74.29 37.40
CA LYS A 456 56.03 -75.41 36.75
C LYS A 456 54.99 -76.19 35.91
N PRO A 457 55.21 -76.44 34.61
CA PRO A 457 54.19 -77.04 33.74
C PRO A 457 53.61 -78.37 34.24
N GLN A 458 54.44 -79.16 34.94
CA GLN A 458 54.05 -80.44 35.54
C GLN A 458 53.15 -80.28 36.78
N LEU A 459 53.27 -79.16 37.52
CA LEU A 459 52.37 -78.81 38.64
C LEU A 459 51.06 -78.18 38.16
N VAL A 460 51.01 -77.69 36.92
CA VAL A 460 49.79 -77.11 36.34
C VAL A 460 48.81 -78.25 36.00
N TRP A 461 49.24 -79.29 35.30
CA TRP A 461 48.30 -80.36 34.92
C TRP A 461 47.88 -81.28 36.07
N ASP A 462 48.80 -81.63 36.97
CA ASP A 462 48.48 -82.59 38.04
C ASP A 462 47.77 -81.95 39.26
N ASN A 463 47.91 -80.63 39.47
CA ASN A 463 47.29 -79.91 40.61
C ASN A 463 46.27 -78.82 40.22
N ILE A 464 45.91 -78.64 38.94
CA ILE A 464 44.74 -77.81 38.56
C ILE A 464 43.45 -78.30 39.21
N SER A 465 43.33 -79.61 39.49
CA SER A 465 42.15 -80.17 40.15
C SER A 465 42.13 -79.95 41.68
N ALA A 466 43.30 -79.73 42.31
CA ALA A 466 43.44 -79.79 43.77
C ALA A 466 43.69 -78.43 44.46
N GLN A 467 44.23 -77.42 43.77
CA GLN A 467 44.60 -76.13 44.39
C GLN A 467 44.03 -74.89 43.71
N VAL A 468 43.17 -75.05 42.73
CA VAL A 468 42.51 -73.92 42.11
C VAL A 468 41.14 -73.80 42.76
N PRO A 469 40.74 -72.62 43.30
CA PRO A 469 39.41 -72.43 43.85
C PRO A 469 38.39 -73.02 42.87
N SER A 470 37.32 -73.64 43.37
CA SER A 470 36.30 -74.33 42.55
C SER A 470 35.78 -73.50 41.35
N ASN A 471 36.01 -72.19 41.36
CA ASN A 471 35.63 -71.21 40.35
C ASN A 471 36.72 -70.93 39.28
N HIS A 472 37.80 -71.69 39.18
CA HIS A 472 38.90 -71.40 38.24
C HIS A 472 38.55 -71.60 36.77
N LEU A 473 37.69 -72.59 36.50
CA LEU A 473 37.03 -72.74 35.20
C LEU A 473 36.27 -71.45 34.84
N VAL A 474 35.67 -70.77 35.83
CA VAL A 474 34.97 -69.48 35.61
C VAL A 474 35.95 -68.39 35.19
N TYR A 475 37.17 -68.32 35.76
CA TYR A 475 38.17 -67.33 35.34
C TYR A 475 38.74 -67.58 33.94
N ILE A 476 39.05 -68.84 33.60
CA ILE A 476 39.48 -69.22 32.25
C ILE A 476 38.35 -68.98 31.25
N LEU A 477 37.11 -69.31 31.62
CA LEU A 477 35.91 -69.04 30.82
C LEU A 477 35.72 -67.53 30.63
N ILE A 478 35.86 -66.70 31.66
CA ILE A 478 35.79 -65.23 31.55
C ILE A 478 36.89 -64.70 30.63
N PHE A 479 38.11 -65.23 30.69
CA PHE A 479 39.21 -64.83 29.82
C PHE A 479 38.97 -65.23 28.35
N ILE A 480 38.52 -66.48 28.13
CA ILE A 480 38.12 -66.98 26.82
C ILE A 480 36.94 -66.16 26.28
N ILE A 481 35.93 -65.85 27.09
CA ILE A 481 34.80 -64.97 26.76
C ILE A 481 35.31 -63.57 26.44
N ALA A 482 36.23 -62.99 27.20
CA ALA A 482 36.75 -61.64 26.95
C ALA A 482 37.53 -61.53 25.63
N ILE A 483 38.15 -62.60 25.15
CA ILE A 483 38.86 -62.65 23.85
C ILE A 483 37.91 -63.05 22.71
N LEU A 484 37.07 -64.05 22.92
CA LEU A 484 36.15 -64.57 21.91
C LEU A 484 34.95 -63.64 21.70
N VAL A 485 34.44 -62.94 22.72
CA VAL A 485 33.29 -62.03 22.54
C VAL A 485 33.61 -60.92 21.55
N PRO A 486 34.76 -60.23 21.57
CA PRO A 486 35.13 -59.29 20.51
C PRO A 486 35.24 -59.94 19.11
N LEU A 487 35.85 -61.12 19.02
CA LEU A 487 36.01 -61.87 17.75
C LEU A 487 34.67 -62.36 17.18
N LEU A 488 33.77 -62.86 18.03
CA LEU A 488 32.43 -63.32 17.69
C LEU A 488 31.42 -62.17 17.54
N ALA A 489 31.69 -61.02 18.18
CA ALA A 489 30.93 -59.80 17.98
C ALA A 489 31.26 -59.16 16.64
N TRP A 490 32.44 -59.37 16.06
CA TRP A 490 32.84 -58.77 14.77
C TRP A 490 31.84 -59.05 13.63
N PRO A 491 31.39 -60.29 13.36
CA PRO A 491 30.33 -60.55 12.37
C PRO A 491 29.01 -59.83 12.69
N ARG A 492 28.66 -59.71 13.98
CA ARG A 492 27.44 -59.01 14.42
C ARG A 492 27.59 -57.49 14.29
N ILE A 493 28.74 -56.92 14.62
CA ILE A 493 29.09 -55.51 14.44
C ILE A 493 29.07 -55.19 12.95
N LYS A 494 29.67 -56.03 12.10
CA LYS A 494 29.62 -55.90 10.64
C LYS A 494 28.17 -55.84 10.13
N LYS A 495 27.31 -56.72 10.65
CA LYS A 495 25.87 -56.76 10.31
C LYS A 495 25.07 -55.56 10.86
N ILE A 496 25.37 -55.09 12.07
CA ILE A 496 24.68 -53.96 12.73
C ILE A 496 25.09 -52.62 12.12
N GLU A 497 26.38 -52.45 11.85
CA GLU A 497 26.99 -51.25 11.29
C GLU A 497 26.93 -51.20 9.76
N GLN A 498 26.33 -52.23 9.15
CA GLN A 498 26.12 -52.37 7.70
C GLN A 498 27.39 -52.12 6.87
N ILE A 499 28.51 -52.70 7.33
CA ILE A 499 29.81 -52.78 6.62
C ILE A 499 29.82 -54.06 5.78
#